data_AF-A0A5E6MWM2-F1
#
_entry.id   AF-A0A5E6MWM2-F1
#
_cell.length_a   1.000
_cell.length_b   1.000
_cell.length_c   1.000
_cell.angle_alpha   90.00
_cell.angle_beta   90.00
_cell.angle_gamma   90.00
#
_symmetry.space_group_name_H-M   'P 1'
#
loop_
_entity.id
_entity.type
_entity.pdbx_description
1 polymer ?
#
loop_
_entity_poly.entity_id
_entity_poly.type
_entity_poly.pdbx_seq_one_letter_code
_entity_poly.pdbx_strand_id
1 'polypeptide(L)'
;MKSMLTDSDYFAIGSLHVKIHVCEVFLKSALDFGLSSKTHGSSTAQKLTLGQLIAALKKKVEVHQALIDLLSRFLQSRNDFAHNISKIPGVDFGTEQGVNNLRGFLESLDEDTDVVLNVFAAVMYRWQKLNFPDFESEPEAKQILDKTFALHGPNLDQYFSIRSEVLEPKKNSNKKKKR
;
A
#
# COMPACT_ATOMS: atom_id res chain seq x y z
N MET A 1 -8.29 23.81 29.47
CA MET A 1 -6.82 23.68 29.31
C MET A 1 -6.45 24.18 27.93
N LYS A 2 -5.34 24.92 27.81
CA LYS A 2 -4.84 25.44 26.54
C LYS A 2 -4.06 24.31 25.85
N SER A 3 -4.34 24.06 24.57
CA SER A 3 -3.61 23.06 23.78
C SER A 3 -2.12 23.41 23.72
N MET A 4 -1.26 22.40 23.78
CA MET A 4 0.20 22.51 23.59
C MET A 4 0.62 22.36 22.11
N LEU A 5 -0.34 22.20 21.19
CA LEU A 5 -0.07 22.15 19.76
C LEU A 5 0.46 23.48 19.25
N THR A 6 1.48 23.40 18.40
CA THR A 6 2.10 24.52 17.69
C THR A 6 1.57 24.61 16.27
N ASP A 7 1.81 25.73 15.58
CA ASP A 7 1.47 25.90 14.16
C ASP A 7 2.12 24.82 13.27
N SER A 8 3.33 24.38 13.64
CA SER A 8 4.02 23.27 12.97
C SER A 8 3.26 21.96 13.08
N ASP A 9 2.63 21.69 14.23
CA ASP A 9 1.85 20.47 14.44
C ASP A 9 0.58 20.48 13.58
N TYR A 10 -0.11 21.61 13.51
CA TYR A 10 -1.27 21.77 12.63
C TYR A 10 -0.90 21.62 11.15
N PHE A 11 0.25 22.18 10.74
CA PHE A 11 0.76 22.01 9.39
C PHE A 11 1.05 20.54 9.08
N ALA A 12 1.71 19.81 10.00
CA ALA A 12 2.00 18.39 9.84
C ALA A 12 0.72 17.56 9.69
N ILE A 13 -0.29 17.82 10.53
CA ILE A 13 -1.61 17.18 10.45
C ILE A 13 -2.26 17.46 9.08
N GLY A 14 -2.27 18.72 8.64
CA GLY A 14 -2.85 19.11 7.35
C GLY A 14 -2.13 18.47 6.16
N SER A 15 -0.80 18.50 6.16
CA SER A 15 0.03 17.89 5.12
C SER A 15 -0.20 16.39 5.01
N LEU A 16 -0.18 15.69 6.16
CA LEU A 16 -0.42 14.25 6.21
C LEU A 16 -1.83 13.90 5.73
N HIS A 17 -2.83 14.70 6.07
CA HIS A 17 -4.19 14.51 5.57
C HIS A 17 -4.27 14.55 4.04
N VAL A 18 -3.62 15.54 3.41
CA VAL A 18 -3.54 15.65 1.95
C VAL A 18 -2.81 14.45 1.35
N LYS A 19 -1.67 14.06 1.93
CA LYS A 19 -0.86 12.92 1.47
C LYS A 19 -1.64 11.60 1.51
N ILE A 20 -2.33 11.33 2.62
CA ILE A 20 -3.22 10.18 2.78
C ILE A 20 -4.32 10.21 1.73
N HIS A 21 -4.95 11.37 1.51
CA HIS A 21 -6.00 11.49 0.51
C HIS A 21 -5.50 11.18 -0.91
N VAL A 22 -4.34 11.70 -1.29
CA VAL A 22 -3.68 11.39 -2.56
C VAL A 22 -3.39 9.89 -2.66
N CYS A 23 -2.86 9.28 -1.61
CA CYS A 23 -2.62 7.84 -1.54
C CYS A 23 -3.93 7.05 -1.77
N GLU A 24 -5.02 7.40 -1.11
CA GLU A 24 -6.29 6.72 -1.32
C GLU A 24 -6.85 6.85 -2.73
N VAL A 25 -6.76 8.05 -3.32
CA VAL A 25 -7.21 8.30 -4.69
C VAL A 25 -6.36 7.50 -5.68
N PHE A 26 -5.06 7.47 -5.47
CA PHE A 26 -4.12 6.69 -6.27
C PHE A 26 -4.43 5.19 -6.18
N LEU A 27 -4.60 4.65 -4.98
CA LEU A 27 -4.95 3.24 -4.75
C LEU A 27 -6.29 2.87 -5.40
N LYS A 28 -7.31 3.73 -5.28
CA LYS A 28 -8.61 3.52 -5.95
C LYS A 28 -8.47 3.50 -7.47
N SER A 29 -7.71 4.43 -8.03
CA SER A 29 -7.45 4.47 -9.46
C SER A 29 -6.73 3.19 -9.92
N ALA A 30 -5.66 2.81 -9.22
CA ALA A 30 -4.91 1.58 -9.50
C ALA A 30 -5.79 0.32 -9.44
N LEU A 31 -6.73 0.27 -8.49
CA LEU A 31 -7.73 -0.78 -8.36
C LEU A 31 -8.70 -0.84 -9.53
N ASP A 32 -9.26 0.31 -9.90
CA ASP A 32 -10.24 0.42 -10.98
C ASP A 32 -9.61 0.02 -12.32
N PHE A 33 -8.35 0.39 -12.57
CA PHE A 33 -7.61 0.01 -13.78
C PHE A 33 -7.10 -1.45 -13.76
N GLY A 34 -6.61 -1.96 -12.62
CA GLY A 34 -5.92 -3.25 -12.53
C GLY A 34 -6.82 -4.46 -12.23
N LEU A 35 -7.97 -4.27 -11.56
CA LEU A 35 -8.87 -5.37 -11.18
C LEU A 35 -10.15 -5.45 -12.03
N SER A 36 -10.54 -4.40 -12.74
CA SER A 36 -11.72 -4.39 -13.61
C SER A 36 -11.43 -5.00 -14.99
N SER A 37 -10.94 -6.25 -15.03
CA SER A 37 -11.14 -7.07 -16.23
C SER A 37 -12.59 -7.57 -16.25
N LYS A 38 -13.49 -6.82 -16.90
CA LYS A 38 -14.89 -7.18 -17.19
C LYS A 38 -15.85 -7.30 -15.99
N THR A 39 -16.69 -6.28 -15.81
CA THR A 39 -18.13 -6.49 -15.63
C THR A 39 -18.89 -5.47 -16.48
N HIS A 40 -19.38 -5.90 -17.65
CA HIS A 40 -20.50 -5.23 -18.30
C HIS A 40 -21.70 -5.31 -17.34
N GLY A 41 -22.27 -4.15 -16.98
CA GLY A 41 -23.58 -4.07 -16.35
C GLY A 41 -23.62 -4.16 -14.83
N SER A 42 -23.18 -3.10 -14.13
CA SER A 42 -23.77 -2.70 -12.85
C SER A 42 -23.33 -1.28 -12.52
N SER A 43 -24.25 -0.33 -12.66
CA SER A 43 -24.07 1.11 -12.45
C SER A 43 -24.08 1.49 -10.97
N THR A 44 -23.31 0.79 -10.14
CA THR A 44 -23.00 1.25 -8.78
C THR A 44 -21.53 0.99 -8.52
N ALA A 45 -20.70 2.02 -8.73
CA ALA A 45 -19.30 2.02 -8.33
C ALA A 45 -19.22 1.84 -6.81
N GLN A 46 -19.20 0.59 -6.37
CA GLN A 46 -19.06 0.25 -4.97
C GLN A 46 -17.68 0.74 -4.56
N LYS A 47 -17.61 1.72 -3.65
CA LYS A 47 -16.36 2.31 -3.17
C LYS A 47 -15.46 1.18 -2.64
N LEU A 48 -14.49 0.74 -3.44
CA LEU A 48 -13.53 -0.26 -3.02
C LEU A 48 -12.68 0.33 -1.90
N THR A 49 -12.75 -0.27 -0.73
CA THR A 49 -11.95 0.09 0.44
C THR A 49 -10.57 -0.54 0.33
N LEU A 50 -9.58 0.07 0.99
CA LEU A 50 -8.25 -0.54 1.13
C LEU A 50 -8.31 -1.95 1.73
N GLY A 51 -9.25 -2.20 2.66
CA GLY A 51 -9.50 -3.55 3.18
C GLY A 51 -9.97 -4.55 2.11
N GLN A 52 -10.81 -4.12 1.17
CA GLN A 52 -11.23 -4.95 0.04
C GLN A 52 -10.08 -5.19 -0.95
N LEU A 53 -9.18 -4.22 -1.13
CA LEU A 53 -7.94 -4.39 -1.92
C LEU A 53 -7.03 -5.46 -1.31
N ILE A 54 -6.77 -5.39 0.01
CA ILE A 54 -5.97 -6.41 0.71
C ILE A 54 -6.62 -7.78 0.55
N ALA A 55 -7.94 -7.88 0.72
CA ALA A 55 -8.68 -9.13 0.54
C ALA A 55 -8.63 -9.66 -0.90
N ALA A 56 -8.67 -8.78 -1.90
CA ALA A 56 -8.57 -9.14 -3.31
C ALA A 56 -7.15 -9.58 -3.70
N LEU A 57 -6.12 -8.88 -3.22
CA LEU A 57 -4.71 -9.24 -3.43
C LEU A 57 -4.40 -10.63 -2.85
N LYS A 58 -4.82 -10.89 -1.60
CA LYS A 58 -4.66 -12.20 -0.94
C LYS A 58 -5.30 -13.37 -1.70
N LYS A 59 -6.32 -13.10 -2.54
CA LYS A 59 -6.99 -14.14 -3.35
C LYS A 59 -6.28 -14.43 -4.68
N LYS A 60 -5.51 -13.48 -5.21
CA LYS A 60 -4.95 -13.55 -6.56
C LYS A 60 -3.44 -13.76 -6.59
N VAL A 61 -2.72 -13.33 -5.55
CA VAL A 61 -1.25 -13.33 -5.52
C VAL A 61 -0.77 -13.76 -4.13
N GLU A 62 0.33 -14.50 -4.07
CA GLU A 62 1.05 -14.73 -2.82
C GLU A 62 1.75 -13.43 -2.42
N VAL A 63 1.26 -12.81 -1.34
CA VAL A 63 1.79 -11.56 -0.82
C VAL A 63 2.58 -11.86 0.44
N HIS A 64 3.79 -11.31 0.56
CA HIS A 64 4.61 -11.50 1.74
C HIS A 64 3.89 -10.93 2.99
N GLN A 65 3.96 -11.64 4.12
CA GLN A 65 3.24 -11.27 5.35
C GLN A 65 3.56 -9.83 5.80
N ALA A 66 4.81 -9.39 5.62
CA ALA A 66 5.22 -8.01 5.93
C ALA A 66 4.39 -6.94 5.19
N LEU A 67 3.99 -7.18 3.93
CA LEU A 67 3.14 -6.24 3.20
C LEU A 67 1.70 -6.27 3.73
N ILE A 68 1.21 -7.44 4.13
CA ILE A 68 -0.12 -7.57 4.76
C ILE A 68 -0.15 -6.79 6.08
N ASP A 69 0.90 -6.92 6.89
CA ASP A 69 1.02 -6.24 8.18
C ASP A 69 1.13 -4.73 7.99
N LEU A 70 1.96 -4.27 7.04
CA LEU A 70 2.06 -2.86 6.65
C LEU A 70 0.69 -2.28 6.26
N LEU A 71 -0.03 -2.94 5.34
CA LEU A 71 -1.32 -2.42 4.86
C LEU A 71 -2.39 -2.44 5.96
N SER A 72 -2.33 -3.41 6.87
CA SER A 72 -3.24 -3.48 8.02
C SER A 72 -2.94 -2.37 9.04
N ARG A 73 -1.66 -2.13 9.34
CA ARG A 73 -1.20 -1.05 10.20
C ARG A 73 -1.56 0.32 9.60
N PHE A 74 -1.24 0.54 8.33
CA PHE A 74 -1.59 1.78 7.63
C PHE A 74 -3.10 2.06 7.67
N LEU A 75 -3.94 1.05 7.38
CA LEU A 75 -5.39 1.20 7.44
C LEU A 75 -5.88 1.57 8.84
N GLN A 76 -5.34 0.92 9.88
CA GLN A 76 -5.70 1.20 11.26
C GLN A 76 -5.27 2.61 11.67
N SER A 77 -3.99 2.95 11.48
CA SER A 77 -3.43 4.27 11.78
C SER A 77 -4.17 5.38 11.03
N ARG A 78 -4.52 5.18 9.76
CA ARG A 78 -5.33 6.14 9.01
C ARG A 78 -6.72 6.34 9.61
N ASN A 79 -7.39 5.25 10.01
CA ASN A 79 -8.71 5.34 10.65
C ASN A 79 -8.62 6.08 11.99
N ASP A 80 -7.57 5.83 12.76
CA ASP A 80 -7.34 6.50 14.03
C ASP A 80 -7.04 7.98 13.82
N PHE A 81 -6.20 8.33 12.85
CA PHE A 81 -5.96 9.71 12.45
C PHE A 81 -7.24 10.45 12.02
N ALA A 82 -8.06 9.83 11.16
CA ALA A 82 -9.25 10.46 10.59
C ALA A 82 -10.42 10.59 11.57
N HIS A 83 -10.56 9.65 12.52
CA HIS A 83 -11.78 9.50 13.32
C HIS A 83 -11.55 9.42 14.84
N ASN A 84 -10.34 9.08 15.29
CA ASN A 84 -10.06 8.77 16.70
C ASN A 84 -8.75 9.39 17.20
N ILE A 85 -8.30 10.52 16.64
CA ILE A 85 -6.96 11.08 16.92
C ILE A 85 -6.76 11.38 18.42
N SER A 86 -7.82 11.77 19.13
CA SER A 86 -7.81 12.00 20.58
C SER A 86 -7.88 10.74 21.44
N LYS A 87 -8.14 9.57 20.84
CA LYS A 87 -8.18 8.26 21.51
C LYS A 87 -6.92 7.43 21.28
N ILE A 88 -5.96 7.97 20.53
CA ILE A 88 -4.68 7.31 20.33
C ILE A 88 -3.99 7.15 21.69
N PRO A 89 -3.52 5.94 22.06
CA PRO A 89 -2.89 5.71 23.35
C PRO A 89 -1.76 6.70 23.64
N GLY A 90 -1.84 7.35 24.79
CA GLY A 90 -0.83 8.32 25.22
C GLY A 90 -0.94 9.70 24.56
N VAL A 91 -1.88 9.94 23.64
CA VAL A 91 -2.12 11.28 23.09
C VAL A 91 -2.97 12.09 24.06
N ASP A 92 -2.46 13.26 24.44
CA ASP A 92 -3.15 14.27 25.23
C ASP A 92 -2.66 15.67 24.80
N PHE A 93 -3.53 16.46 24.19
CA PHE A 93 -3.18 17.80 23.69
C PHE A 93 -2.92 18.82 24.79
N GLY A 94 -3.26 18.50 26.04
CA GLY A 94 -2.98 19.34 27.20
C GLY A 94 -1.59 19.14 27.81
N THR A 95 -0.84 18.13 27.37
CA THR A 95 0.49 17.80 27.91
C THR A 95 1.55 17.75 26.80
N GLU A 96 2.77 18.16 27.13
CA GLU A 96 3.89 18.07 26.20
C GLU A 96 4.18 16.61 25.79
N GLN A 97 4.13 15.69 26.75
CA GLN A 97 4.30 14.26 26.47
C GLN A 97 3.23 13.74 25.52
N GLY A 98 1.97 14.15 25.71
CA GLY A 98 0.87 13.73 24.85
C GLY A 98 0.97 14.28 23.43
N VAL A 99 1.48 15.50 23.27
CA VAL A 99 1.80 16.06 21.94
C VAL A 99 3.00 15.36 21.30
N ASN A 100 4.04 15.01 22.06
CA ASN A 100 5.16 14.23 21.53
C ASN A 100 4.73 12.83 21.05
N ASN A 101 3.82 12.18 21.78
CA ASN A 101 3.23 10.91 21.36
C ASN A 101 2.42 11.08 20.05
N LEU A 102 1.70 12.19 19.89
CA LEU A 102 1.02 12.52 18.64
C LEU A 102 2.01 12.67 17.49
N ARG A 103 3.12 13.41 17.69
CA ARG A 103 4.14 13.60 16.64
C ARG A 103 4.73 12.29 16.17
N GLY A 104 5.10 11.39 17.09
CA GLY A 104 5.61 10.06 16.74
C GLY A 104 4.57 9.21 15.99
N PHE A 105 3.29 9.32 16.35
CA PHE A 105 2.21 8.69 15.58
C PHE A 105 2.10 9.27 14.16
N LEU A 106 2.13 10.60 14.00
CA LEU A 106 2.04 11.25 12.69
C LEU A 106 3.23 10.88 11.80
N GLU A 107 4.44 10.85 12.35
CA GLU A 107 5.67 10.42 11.65
C GLU A 107 5.55 8.97 11.17
N SER A 108 5.14 8.05 12.05
CA SER A 108 4.94 6.64 11.69
C SER A 108 3.89 6.45 10.59
N LEU A 109 2.80 7.22 10.64
CA LEU A 109 1.77 7.18 9.61
C LEU A 109 2.25 7.81 8.29
N ASP A 110 3.08 8.85 8.34
CA ASP A 110 3.69 9.47 7.16
C ASP A 110 4.62 8.50 6.42
N GLU A 111 5.46 7.79 7.17
CA GLU A 111 6.34 6.73 6.67
C GLU A 111 5.53 5.58 6.06
N ASP A 112 4.51 5.08 6.75
CA ASP A 112 3.63 4.04 6.22
C ASP A 112 2.94 4.49 4.93
N THR A 113 2.50 5.76 4.87
CA THR A 113 1.88 6.33 3.67
C THR A 113 2.85 6.31 2.49
N ASP A 114 4.12 6.68 2.71
CA ASP A 114 5.15 6.62 1.68
C ASP A 114 5.39 5.19 1.21
N VAL A 115 5.61 4.26 2.12
CA VAL A 115 5.90 2.87 1.73
C VAL A 115 4.72 2.28 0.94
N VAL A 116 3.48 2.54 1.34
CA VAL A 116 2.29 2.09 0.61
C VAL A 116 2.22 2.73 -0.78
N LEU A 117 2.40 4.05 -0.91
CA LEU A 117 2.44 4.73 -2.20
C LEU A 117 3.50 4.11 -3.11
N ASN A 118 4.70 3.91 -2.57
CA ASN A 118 5.85 3.39 -3.30
C ASN A 118 5.59 1.98 -3.83
N VAL A 119 5.06 1.10 -2.98
CA VAL A 119 4.70 -0.28 -3.36
C VAL A 119 3.69 -0.27 -4.51
N PHE A 120 2.60 0.50 -4.39
CA PHE A 120 1.56 0.51 -5.42
C PHE A 120 2.01 1.22 -6.71
N ALA A 121 2.81 2.27 -6.62
CA ALA A 121 3.41 2.93 -7.78
C ALA A 121 4.30 1.96 -8.57
N ALA A 122 5.11 1.17 -7.86
CA ALA A 122 6.00 0.21 -8.50
C ALA A 122 5.24 -0.99 -9.08
N VAL A 123 4.14 -1.45 -8.45
CA VAL A 123 3.22 -2.44 -9.04
C VAL A 123 2.58 -1.91 -10.32
N MET A 124 2.07 -0.68 -10.30
CA MET A 124 1.47 -0.03 -11.48
C MET A 124 2.48 0.14 -12.61
N TYR A 125 3.72 0.52 -12.29
CA TYR A 125 4.81 0.59 -13.27
C TYR A 125 5.05 -0.76 -13.94
N ARG A 126 5.26 -1.83 -13.15
CA ARG A 126 5.48 -3.18 -13.71
C ARG A 126 4.29 -3.63 -14.57
N TRP A 127 3.06 -3.33 -14.14
CA TRP A 127 1.86 -3.63 -14.93
C TRP A 127 1.82 -2.86 -16.25
N GLN A 128 2.10 -1.56 -16.25
CA GLN A 128 2.15 -0.74 -17.46
C GLN A 128 3.20 -1.26 -18.44
N LYS A 129 4.42 -1.54 -17.96
CA LYS A 129 5.51 -2.08 -18.78
C LYS A 129 5.16 -3.43 -19.43
N LEU A 130 4.41 -4.29 -18.73
CA LEU A 130 3.97 -5.58 -19.26
C LEU A 130 2.84 -5.47 -20.29
N ASN A 131 1.92 -4.52 -20.11
CA ASN A 131 0.71 -4.41 -20.96
C ASN A 131 0.85 -3.40 -22.10
N PHE A 132 1.78 -2.45 -21.98
CA PHE A 132 2.05 -1.40 -22.96
C PHE A 132 3.56 -1.29 -23.22
N PRO A 133 4.14 -2.22 -24.00
CA PRO A 133 5.59 -2.25 -24.25
C PRO A 133 6.12 -0.97 -24.92
N ASP A 134 5.28 -0.30 -25.71
CA ASP A 134 5.60 0.95 -26.40
C ASP A 134 5.46 2.20 -25.52
N PHE A 135 5.02 2.06 -24.25
CA PHE A 135 4.85 3.20 -23.33
C PHE A 135 6.17 3.91 -22.98
N GLU A 136 7.30 3.20 -23.06
CA GLU A 136 8.64 3.76 -22.86
C GLU A 136 9.21 4.44 -24.13
N SER A 137 8.46 4.45 -25.24
CA SER A 137 8.89 5.11 -26.49
C SER A 137 8.88 6.64 -26.39
N GLU A 138 8.11 7.20 -25.45
CA GLU A 138 8.14 8.61 -25.12
C GLU A 138 9.27 8.91 -24.09
N PRO A 139 10.24 9.78 -24.41
CA PRO A 139 11.39 10.07 -23.55
C PRO A 139 11.00 10.58 -22.16
N GLU A 140 9.90 11.33 -22.08
CA GLU A 140 9.37 11.93 -20.85
C GLU A 140 8.73 10.87 -19.95
N ALA A 141 7.93 9.97 -20.53
CA ALA A 141 7.37 8.82 -19.82
C ALA A 141 8.50 7.94 -19.26
N LYS A 142 9.52 7.64 -20.06
CA LYS A 142 10.67 6.85 -19.62
C LYS A 142 11.40 7.49 -18.43
N GLN A 143 11.67 8.81 -18.46
CA GLN A 143 12.31 9.50 -17.33
C GLN A 143 11.47 9.45 -16.05
N ILE A 144 10.15 9.64 -16.16
CA ILE A 144 9.25 9.58 -15.00
C ILE A 144 9.30 8.16 -14.41
N LEU A 145 9.20 7.14 -15.25
CA LEU A 145 9.21 5.75 -14.84
C LEU A 145 10.53 5.31 -14.20
N ASP A 146 11.67 5.70 -14.78
CA ASP A 146 12.99 5.38 -14.23
C ASP A 146 13.20 6.05 -12.86
N LYS A 147 12.74 7.29 -12.69
CA LYS A 147 12.77 7.99 -11.39
C LYS A 147 11.86 7.31 -10.37
N THR A 148 10.63 6.97 -10.75
CA THR A 148 9.68 6.25 -9.89
C THR A 148 10.22 4.87 -9.50
N PHE A 149 10.84 4.13 -10.42
CA PHE A 149 11.46 2.84 -10.12
C PHE A 149 12.72 2.97 -9.26
N ALA A 150 13.58 3.96 -9.49
CA ALA A 150 14.74 4.19 -8.63
C ALA A 150 14.33 4.53 -7.18
N LEU A 151 13.24 5.29 -7.02
CA LEU A 151 12.73 5.71 -5.71
C LEU A 151 11.96 4.60 -4.99
N HIS A 152 11.29 3.70 -5.72
CA HIS A 152 10.30 2.78 -5.14
C HIS A 152 10.51 1.30 -5.46
N GLY A 153 11.24 1.00 -6.54
CA GLY A 153 11.52 -0.35 -7.02
C GLY A 153 12.22 -1.26 -6.01
N PRO A 154 13.25 -0.81 -5.26
CA PRO A 154 13.90 -1.63 -4.24
C PRO A 154 12.96 -2.15 -3.14
N ASN A 155 11.85 -1.44 -2.88
CA ASN A 155 10.84 -1.86 -1.90
C ASN A 155 10.01 -3.05 -2.40
N LEU A 156 9.85 -3.23 -3.72
CA LEU A 156 9.07 -4.34 -4.25
C LEU A 156 9.72 -5.69 -3.97
N ASP A 157 11.05 -5.78 -4.12
CA ASP A 157 11.74 -7.06 -3.96
C ASP A 157 11.75 -7.53 -2.49
N GLN A 158 11.55 -6.60 -1.55
CA GLN A 158 11.30 -6.88 -0.13
C GLN A 158 9.90 -7.45 0.14
N TYR A 159 8.88 -7.04 -0.62
CA TYR A 159 7.47 -7.40 -0.37
C TYR A 159 6.89 -8.44 -1.33
N PHE A 160 7.56 -8.70 -2.45
CA PHE A 160 7.13 -9.64 -3.48
C PHE A 160 8.30 -10.54 -3.86
N SER A 161 8.37 -11.73 -3.27
CA SER A 161 9.23 -12.80 -3.77
C SER A 161 8.48 -13.59 -4.85
N ILE A 162 9.15 -13.85 -5.98
CA ILE A 162 8.66 -14.82 -6.96
C ILE A 162 8.67 -16.19 -6.26
N ARG A 163 7.56 -16.94 -6.30
CA ARG A 163 7.57 -18.36 -5.95
C ARG A 163 8.70 -19.02 -6.75
N SER A 164 9.76 -19.47 -6.09
CA SER A 164 10.47 -20.62 -6.60
C SER A 164 9.43 -21.72 -6.63
N GLU A 165 9.01 -22.14 -7.82
CA GLU A 165 8.35 -23.42 -7.98
C GLU A 165 9.28 -24.43 -7.30
N VAL A 166 8.91 -24.86 -6.10
CA VAL A 166 9.46 -26.08 -5.54
C VAL A 166 8.97 -27.15 -6.49
N LEU A 167 9.79 -27.44 -7.50
CA LEU A 167 9.73 -28.66 -8.28
C LEU A 167 9.88 -29.79 -7.28
N GLU A 168 8.78 -30.19 -6.66
CA GLU A 168 8.68 -31.45 -5.93
C GLU A 168 9.16 -32.53 -6.91
N PRO A 169 10.25 -33.25 -6.61
CA PRO A 169 10.70 -34.32 -7.47
C PRO A 169 9.56 -35.34 -7.55
N LYS A 170 9.06 -35.57 -8.77
CA LYS A 170 8.05 -36.59 -9.04
C LYS A 170 8.47 -37.88 -8.35
N LYS A 171 7.77 -38.24 -7.26
CA LYS A 171 7.91 -39.56 -6.64
C LYS A 171 7.47 -40.59 -7.68
N ASN A 172 8.44 -41.22 -8.33
CA ASN A 172 8.25 -42.41 -9.14
C ASN A 172 7.73 -43.53 -8.23
N SER A 173 6.41 -43.68 -8.18
CA SER A 173 5.73 -44.76 -7.47
C SER A 173 5.45 -45.94 -8.39
N ASN A 174 6.48 -46.50 -9.05
CA ASN A 174 6.38 -47.84 -9.61
C ASN A 174 6.66 -48.89 -8.52
N LYS A 175 5.65 -49.13 -7.68
CA LYS A 175 5.59 -50.31 -6.82
C LYS A 175 5.42 -51.55 -7.70
N LYS A 176 6.47 -52.38 -7.72
CA LYS A 176 6.45 -53.80 -8.13
C LYS A 176 5.19 -54.50 -7.62
N LYS A 177 4.33 -54.97 -8.53
CA LYS A 177 3.36 -56.03 -8.23
C LYS A 177 4.07 -57.37 -8.43
N LYS A 178 4.48 -58.00 -7.33
CA LYS A 178 4.78 -59.44 -7.28
C LYS A 178 3.43 -60.18 -7.25
N ARG A 179 3.22 -61.08 -8.20
CA ARG A 179 2.40 -62.28 -8.05
C ARG A 179 3.19 -63.42 -8.65
#